data_AF-W4VPN0-F1
#
_entry.id   AF-W4VPN0-F1
#
_cell.length_a   1.000
_cell.length_b   1.000
_cell.length_c   1.000
_cell.angle_alpha   90.00
_cell.angle_beta   90.00
_cell.angle_gamma   90.00
#
_symmetry.space_group_name_H-M   'P 1'
#
loop_
_entity.id
_entity.type
_entity.pdbx_description
1 polymer ?
#
loop_
_entity_poly.entity_id
_entity_poly.type
_entity_poly.pdbx_seq_one_letter_code
_entity_poly.pdbx_strand_id
1 'polypeptide(L)'
;MFNKPILSQKRSLFDIYTANQFQAIIVPARTLYNKWKEQEPSVYEIVTVSDHKEFIVVKDLRDEQTYKVFYLATDNYIEGSLIIGSLIPYANYYGFLYSTIKLFEHDYLEVKQLLIQFDESKTDNFPELLAEILQQGGMEINQNKQSSHDEVAQLFADSLTEKNIEDAIILKGIKAWKKYCAQVNPIIKNTRTYACALEYYVQKVLLDNDGITQDQLAKEYDVSKNTVSTNYRKIYNELK
;
A
#
# COMPACT_ATOMS: atom_id res chain seq x y z
N MET A 1 -7.74 18.72 5.12
CA MET A 1 -6.54 19.36 4.53
C MET A 1 -6.05 20.46 5.48
N PHE A 2 -4.84 20.33 6.06
CA PHE A 2 -4.37 21.15 7.20
C PHE A 2 -4.07 22.61 6.88
N ASN A 3 -3.86 22.91 5.60
CA ASN A 3 -3.62 24.25 5.08
C ASN A 3 -4.94 24.98 4.74
N LYS A 4 -6.09 24.31 4.88
CA LYS A 4 -7.39 24.96 4.67
C LYS A 4 -7.85 25.70 5.91
N PRO A 5 -8.48 26.87 5.74
CA PRO A 5 -9.05 27.61 6.85
C PRO A 5 -10.06 26.78 7.64
N ILE A 6 -9.94 26.80 8.96
CA ILE A 6 -10.90 26.21 9.88
C ILE A 6 -11.57 27.32 10.69
N LEU A 7 -12.90 27.21 10.84
CA LEU A 7 -13.76 28.11 11.61
C LEU A 7 -13.80 29.56 11.09
N SER A 8 -14.64 30.38 11.72
CA SER A 8 -14.96 31.78 11.36
C SER A 8 -13.77 32.74 11.25
N GLN A 9 -12.58 32.34 11.72
CA GLN A 9 -11.38 33.18 11.76
C GLN A 9 -10.48 33.08 10.51
N LYS A 10 -10.88 32.30 9.49
CA LYS A 10 -10.12 32.14 8.23
C LYS A 10 -8.65 31.71 8.39
N ARG A 11 -8.29 31.01 9.49
CA ARG A 11 -6.92 30.51 9.74
C ARG A 11 -6.88 28.99 9.63
N SER A 12 -5.82 28.45 9.05
CA SER A 12 -5.61 27.00 8.99
C SER A 12 -4.99 26.46 10.29
N LEU A 13 -5.03 25.14 10.50
CA LEU A 13 -4.35 24.52 11.67
C LEU A 13 -2.85 24.81 11.63
N PHE A 14 -2.27 24.82 10.43
CA PHE A 14 -0.88 25.18 10.20
C PHE A 14 -0.60 26.63 10.60
N ASP A 15 -1.48 27.59 10.26
CA ASP A 15 -1.34 28.99 10.67
C ASP A 15 -1.37 29.16 12.20
N ILE A 16 -2.25 28.41 12.88
CA ILE A 16 -2.36 28.46 14.34
C ILE A 16 -1.06 27.92 15.00
N TYR A 17 -0.54 26.80 14.49
CA TYR A 17 0.71 26.22 15.01
C TYR A 17 1.91 27.14 14.75
N THR A 18 2.04 27.65 13.53
CA THR A 18 3.18 28.49 13.13
C THR A 18 3.19 29.83 13.87
N ALA A 19 2.03 30.46 14.10
CA ALA A 19 1.95 31.73 14.81
C ALA A 19 2.57 31.69 16.22
N ASN A 20 2.47 30.54 16.90
CA ASN A 20 2.99 30.37 18.26
C ASN A 20 4.46 29.91 18.30
N GLN A 21 4.93 29.19 17.27
CA GLN A 21 6.26 28.57 17.26
C GLN A 21 7.32 29.35 16.45
N PHE A 22 6.91 30.27 15.55
CA PHE A 22 7.83 30.90 14.59
C PHE A 22 8.53 32.16 15.11
N GLN A 23 8.22 32.61 16.32
CA GLN A 23 8.95 33.72 16.94
C GLN A 23 10.43 33.38 17.20
N ALA A 24 10.79 32.08 17.25
CA ALA A 24 12.15 31.60 17.52
C ALA A 24 12.86 30.98 16.29
N ILE A 25 12.24 30.97 15.11
CA ILE A 25 12.75 30.24 13.94
C ILE A 25 13.55 31.16 13.00
N ILE A 26 14.77 30.73 12.63
CA ILE A 26 15.66 31.43 11.69
C ILE A 26 15.05 31.55 10.27
N VAL A 27 15.40 32.63 9.57
CA VAL A 27 14.83 33.00 8.25
C VAL A 27 14.81 31.86 7.21
N PRO A 28 15.88 31.04 7.03
CA PRO A 28 15.87 29.95 6.05
C PRO A 28 14.81 28.88 6.34
N ALA A 29 14.61 28.55 7.61
CA ALA A 29 13.58 27.60 8.01
C ALA A 29 12.17 28.17 7.74
N ARG A 30 11.95 29.48 7.94
CA ARG A 30 10.68 30.13 7.60
C ARG A 30 10.33 30.02 6.11
N THR A 31 11.32 30.16 5.22
CA THR A 31 11.12 29.97 3.77
C THR A 31 10.74 28.54 3.43
N LEU A 32 11.38 27.54 4.07
CA LEU A 32 11.04 26.13 3.87
C LEU A 32 9.61 25.83 4.35
N TYR A 33 9.23 26.33 5.52
CA TYR A 33 7.90 26.14 6.07
C TYR A 33 6.79 26.80 5.24
N ASN A 34 7.06 27.92 4.58
CA ASN A 34 6.08 28.51 3.67
C ASN A 34 5.80 27.59 2.47
N LYS A 35 6.82 26.89 1.95
CA LYS A 35 6.63 25.90 0.88
C LYS A 35 5.76 24.73 1.32
N TRP A 36 5.75 24.38 2.60
CA TRP A 36 4.89 23.30 3.14
C TRP A 36 3.40 23.67 3.09
N LYS A 37 3.06 24.96 3.16
CA LYS A 37 1.66 25.44 3.04
C LYS A 37 1.07 25.21 1.66
N GLU A 38 1.93 25.17 0.65
CA GLU A 38 1.56 25.00 -0.75
C GLU A 38 1.48 23.52 -1.15
N GLN A 39 1.86 22.59 -0.26
CA GLN A 39 1.84 21.17 -0.57
C GLN A 39 0.45 20.58 -0.34
N GLU A 40 0.04 19.76 -1.31
CA GLU A 40 -1.24 19.08 -1.32
C GLU A 40 -1.00 17.57 -1.43
N PRO A 41 -1.81 16.74 -0.76
CA PRO A 41 -1.66 15.30 -0.87
C PRO A 41 -1.82 14.83 -2.32
N SER A 42 -1.04 13.82 -2.71
CA SER A 42 -1.11 13.13 -4.00
C SER A 42 -1.16 11.62 -3.85
N VAL A 43 -1.35 10.96 -4.99
CA VAL A 43 -0.97 9.57 -5.20
C VAL A 43 0.39 9.52 -5.89
N TYR A 44 1.27 8.68 -5.38
CA TYR A 44 2.60 8.46 -5.93
C TYR A 44 2.84 6.98 -6.23
N GLU A 45 3.52 6.69 -7.33
CA GLU A 45 4.11 5.37 -7.60
C GLU A 45 5.51 5.29 -6.99
N ILE A 46 5.83 4.17 -6.33
CA ILE A 46 7.18 3.87 -5.88
C ILE A 46 7.97 3.32 -7.07
N VAL A 47 8.85 4.14 -7.63
CA VAL A 47 9.66 3.77 -8.80
C VAL A 47 10.87 2.94 -8.40
N THR A 48 11.51 3.30 -7.29
CA THR A 48 12.73 2.62 -6.83
C THR A 48 12.82 2.63 -5.31
N VAL A 49 13.27 1.52 -4.74
CA VAL A 49 13.62 1.40 -3.32
C VAL A 49 15.12 1.16 -3.20
N SER A 50 15.85 2.07 -2.55
CA SER A 50 17.30 1.93 -2.42
C SER A 50 17.70 0.73 -1.56
N ASP A 51 18.70 -0.03 -2.00
CA ASP A 51 19.28 -1.18 -1.29
C ASP A 51 19.76 -0.84 0.14
N HIS A 52 20.20 0.41 0.35
CA HIS A 52 20.70 0.88 1.65
C HIS A 52 19.58 1.42 2.57
N LYS A 53 18.31 1.35 2.13
CA LYS A 53 17.11 1.77 2.87
C LYS A 53 17.13 3.22 3.40
N GLU A 54 17.76 4.13 2.65
CA GLU A 54 17.79 5.56 3.02
C GLU A 54 16.79 6.40 2.21
N PHE A 55 16.52 6.00 0.98
CA PHE A 55 15.68 6.76 0.06
C PHE A 55 14.83 5.86 -0.81
N ILE A 56 13.60 6.32 -1.09
CA ILE A 56 12.80 5.85 -2.21
C ILE A 56 12.76 6.95 -3.28
N VAL A 57 12.56 6.53 -4.54
CA VAL A 57 12.15 7.44 -5.60
C VAL A 57 10.68 7.22 -5.84
N VAL A 58 9.90 8.29 -5.74
CA VAL A 58 8.47 8.26 -6.02
C VAL A 58 8.15 9.13 -7.22
N LYS A 59 7.10 8.80 -7.95
CA LYS A 59 6.59 9.57 -9.07
C LYS A 59 5.17 10.02 -8.77
N ASP A 60 4.90 11.31 -8.82
CA ASP A 60 3.55 11.84 -8.65
C ASP A 60 2.71 11.50 -9.89
N LEU A 61 1.55 10.89 -9.69
CA LEU A 61 0.69 10.46 -10.80
C LEU A 61 -0.10 11.62 -11.44
N ARG A 62 -0.08 12.81 -10.85
CA ARG A 62 -0.76 14.00 -11.38
C ARG A 62 0.13 14.76 -12.36
N ASP A 63 1.37 15.05 -11.98
CA ASP A 63 2.28 15.87 -12.80
C ASP A 63 3.44 15.07 -13.42
N GLU A 64 3.51 13.77 -13.14
CA GLU A 64 4.52 12.82 -13.61
C GLU A 64 5.96 13.14 -13.14
N GLN A 65 6.12 14.07 -12.20
CA GLN A 65 7.43 14.42 -11.64
C GLN A 65 7.93 13.37 -10.65
N THR A 66 9.24 13.26 -10.54
CA THR A 66 9.89 12.30 -9.62
C THR A 66 10.57 13.02 -8.47
N TYR A 67 10.50 12.39 -7.30
CA TYR A 67 11.02 12.95 -6.05
C TYR A 67 11.82 11.91 -5.28
N LYS A 68 12.97 12.34 -4.76
CA LYS A 68 13.79 11.54 -3.85
C LYS A 68 13.28 11.76 -2.42
N VAL A 69 12.72 10.71 -1.84
CA VAL A 69 12.06 10.77 -0.52
C VAL A 69 12.90 10.04 0.51
N PHE A 70 13.28 10.73 1.58
CA PHE A 70 13.94 10.10 2.72
C PHE A 70 12.92 9.34 3.56
N TYR A 71 13.26 8.13 4.00
CA TYR A 71 12.40 7.32 4.85
C TYR A 71 13.20 6.58 5.91
N LEU A 72 12.54 6.16 6.99
CA LEU A 72 13.16 5.35 8.03
C LEU A 72 13.09 3.88 7.62
N ALA A 73 14.18 3.14 7.79
CA ALA A 73 14.30 1.73 7.36
C ALA A 73 13.24 0.76 7.92
N THR A 74 12.43 1.21 8.90
CA THR A 74 11.27 0.50 9.44
C THR A 74 10.05 0.52 8.50
N ASP A 75 9.99 1.45 7.55
CA ASP A 75 8.91 1.51 6.57
C ASP A 75 9.22 0.59 5.38
N ASN A 76 8.40 -0.45 5.21
CA ASN A 76 8.50 -1.33 4.06
C ASN A 76 7.82 -0.70 2.82
N TYR A 77 8.58 -0.51 1.75
CA TYR A 77 8.14 0.01 0.47
C TYR A 77 8.39 -1.02 -0.63
N ILE A 78 7.55 -1.01 -1.67
CA ILE A 78 7.61 -1.97 -2.78
C ILE A 78 7.58 -1.23 -4.09
N GLU A 79 8.55 -1.51 -4.95
CA GLU A 79 8.57 -0.97 -6.31
C GLU A 79 7.30 -1.34 -7.09
N GLY A 80 6.78 -0.36 -7.83
CA GLY A 80 5.52 -0.43 -8.57
C GLY A 80 4.26 -0.34 -7.70
N SER A 81 4.39 -0.24 -6.36
CA SER A 81 3.22 0.02 -5.50
C SER A 81 2.86 1.50 -5.45
N LEU A 82 1.61 1.78 -5.11
CA LEU A 82 1.10 3.14 -4.97
C LEU A 82 1.06 3.57 -3.49
N ILE A 83 1.26 4.85 -3.24
CA ILE A 83 1.13 5.46 -1.90
C ILE A 83 0.41 6.80 -1.99
N ILE A 84 -0.36 7.13 -0.96
CA ILE A 84 -0.94 8.45 -0.78
C ILE A 84 -0.23 9.17 0.37
N GLY A 85 0.09 10.44 0.15
CA GLY A 85 0.67 11.29 1.19
C GLY A 85 0.82 12.73 0.74
N SER A 86 1.21 13.61 1.66
CA SER A 86 1.60 14.99 1.33
C SER A 86 3.11 15.09 1.33
N LEU A 87 3.70 15.35 0.16
CA LEU A 87 5.14 15.46 0.02
C LEU A 87 5.60 16.87 0.39
N ILE A 88 6.56 16.99 1.30
CA ILE A 88 7.14 18.26 1.72
C ILE A 88 8.63 18.35 1.37
N PRO A 89 9.10 19.49 0.85
CA PRO A 89 10.52 19.67 0.55
C PRO A 89 11.33 19.87 1.84
N TYR A 90 12.51 19.27 1.85
CA TYR A 90 13.65 19.62 2.71
C TYR A 90 14.75 20.26 1.84
N ALA A 91 15.96 20.43 2.38
CA ALA A 91 17.05 21.06 1.65
C ALA A 91 17.41 20.32 0.35
N ASN A 92 17.59 18.98 0.42
CA ASN A 92 18.11 18.17 -0.68
C ASN A 92 17.25 16.93 -1.00
N TYR A 93 16.13 16.76 -0.31
CA TYR A 93 15.25 15.61 -0.43
C TYR A 93 13.83 16.02 -0.04
N TYR A 94 12.89 15.11 -0.20
CA TYR A 94 11.51 15.28 0.24
C TYR A 94 11.18 14.29 1.36
N GLY A 95 10.17 14.60 2.16
CA GLY A 95 9.61 13.67 3.12
C GLY A 95 8.09 13.67 3.03
N PHE A 96 7.46 12.58 3.43
CA PHE A 96 6.03 12.59 3.66
C PHE A 96 5.73 13.30 4.97
N LEU A 97 4.79 14.24 4.92
CA LEU A 97 4.25 14.88 6.09
C LEU A 97 3.25 13.93 6.76
N TYR A 98 3.54 13.50 7.99
CA TYR A 98 2.76 12.52 8.77
C TYR A 98 2.78 11.10 8.16
N SER A 99 1.69 10.35 8.32
CA SER A 99 1.52 8.99 7.84
C SER A 99 1.12 8.94 6.36
N THR A 100 1.70 7.99 5.63
CA THR A 100 1.27 7.62 4.28
C THR A 100 0.23 6.51 4.31
N ILE A 101 -0.67 6.49 3.34
CA ILE A 101 -1.55 5.34 3.08
C ILE A 101 -0.91 4.52 1.95
N LYS A 102 -0.60 3.25 2.22
CA LYS A 102 -0.02 2.35 1.23
C LYS A 102 -1.14 1.63 0.47
N LEU A 103 -1.12 1.72 -0.85
CA LEU A 103 -2.15 1.19 -1.76
C LEU A 103 -1.60 -0.02 -2.50
N PHE A 104 -1.17 -1.02 -1.75
CA PHE A 104 -0.36 -2.10 -2.29
C PHE A 104 -1.07 -3.04 -3.29
N GLU A 105 -2.40 -3.13 -3.21
CA GLU A 105 -3.21 -4.00 -4.05
C GLU A 105 -3.89 -3.29 -5.22
N HIS A 106 -3.82 -1.96 -5.25
CA HIS A 106 -4.52 -1.14 -6.23
C HIS A 106 -3.84 -1.22 -7.58
N ASP A 107 -4.64 -1.29 -8.66
CA ASP A 107 -4.11 -1.23 -10.01
C ASP A 107 -3.70 0.20 -10.39
N TYR A 108 -2.52 0.34 -10.99
CA TYR A 108 -1.98 1.62 -11.40
C TYR A 108 -2.88 2.36 -12.40
N LEU A 109 -3.44 1.65 -13.39
CA LEU A 109 -4.25 2.26 -14.44
C LEU A 109 -5.60 2.70 -13.90
N GLU A 110 -6.20 1.93 -12.98
CA GLU A 110 -7.46 2.28 -12.34
C GLU A 110 -7.34 3.55 -11.51
N VAL A 111 -6.33 3.62 -10.64
CA VAL A 111 -6.08 4.82 -9.82
C VAL A 111 -5.76 6.03 -10.69
N LYS A 112 -5.00 5.84 -11.78
CA LYS A 112 -4.73 6.92 -12.74
C LYS A 112 -5.99 7.42 -13.44
N GLN A 113 -6.91 6.53 -13.81
CA GLN A 113 -8.19 6.92 -14.40
C GLN A 113 -9.06 7.70 -13.41
N LEU A 114 -9.10 7.29 -12.14
CA LEU A 114 -9.77 8.04 -11.08
C LEU A 114 -9.21 9.46 -10.94
N LEU A 115 -7.89 9.61 -10.96
CA LEU A 115 -7.24 10.93 -10.88
C LEU A 115 -7.66 11.85 -12.03
N ILE A 116 -7.78 11.30 -13.25
CA ILE A 116 -8.25 12.05 -14.42
C ILE A 116 -9.72 12.46 -14.27
N GLN A 117 -10.57 11.59 -13.72
CA GLN A 117 -12.00 11.84 -13.53
C GLN A 117 -12.28 12.93 -12.49
N PHE A 118 -11.45 13.04 -11.45
CA PHE A 118 -11.67 13.95 -10.32
C PHE A 118 -11.25 15.41 -10.56
N ASP A 119 -10.82 15.76 -11.78
CA ASP A 119 -10.34 17.09 -12.20
C ASP A 119 -9.07 17.53 -11.42
N GLU A 120 -7.94 17.52 -12.13
CA GLU A 120 -6.60 17.86 -11.63
C GLU A 120 -6.51 19.24 -10.96
N SER A 121 -7.47 20.13 -11.22
CA SER A 121 -7.43 21.53 -10.78
C SER A 121 -8.08 21.82 -9.41
N LYS A 122 -8.76 20.84 -8.79
CA LYS A 122 -9.53 21.08 -7.55
C LYS A 122 -9.16 20.10 -6.43
N THR A 123 -8.15 20.49 -5.67
CA THR A 123 -7.74 19.82 -4.44
C THR A 123 -8.77 19.81 -3.31
N ASP A 124 -9.87 20.53 -3.50
CA ASP A 124 -11.09 20.49 -2.69
C ASP A 124 -11.72 19.10 -2.64
N ASN A 125 -11.56 18.30 -3.70
CA ASN A 125 -12.17 16.97 -3.83
C ASN A 125 -11.25 15.83 -3.37
N PHE A 126 -10.06 16.13 -2.84
CA PHE A 126 -9.12 15.07 -2.43
C PHE A 126 -9.71 14.07 -1.41
N PRO A 127 -10.53 14.48 -0.42
CA PRO A 127 -11.18 13.52 0.47
C PRO A 127 -12.13 12.56 -0.26
N GLU A 128 -12.83 13.03 -1.29
CA GLU A 128 -13.76 12.22 -2.10
C GLU A 128 -12.97 11.28 -3.01
N LEU A 129 -11.93 11.78 -3.68
CA LEU A 129 -10.97 10.96 -4.42
C LEU A 129 -10.35 9.88 -3.53
N LEU A 130 -9.91 10.23 -2.32
CA LEU A 130 -9.35 9.26 -1.37
C LEU A 130 -10.39 8.20 -1.01
N ALA A 131 -11.65 8.58 -0.77
CA ALA A 131 -12.72 7.64 -0.49
C ALA A 131 -12.96 6.69 -1.67
N GLU A 132 -12.97 7.19 -2.91
CA GLU A 132 -13.12 6.36 -4.12
C GLU A 132 -11.93 5.42 -4.31
N ILE A 133 -10.69 5.90 -4.17
CA ILE A 133 -9.50 5.06 -4.26
C ILE A 133 -9.56 3.94 -3.23
N LEU A 134 -9.88 4.28 -1.97
CA LEU A 134 -9.98 3.30 -0.90
C LEU A 134 -11.16 2.33 -1.07
N GLN A 135 -12.23 2.72 -1.75
CA GLN A 135 -13.32 1.81 -2.11
C GLN A 135 -12.95 0.89 -3.27
N GLN A 136 -12.09 1.34 -4.19
CA GLN A 136 -11.69 0.57 -5.36
C GLN A 136 -10.56 -0.42 -5.10
N GLY A 137 -9.61 -0.11 -4.21
CA GLY A 137 -8.55 -1.06 -3.87
C GLY A 137 -8.38 -1.34 -2.38
N GLY A 138 -9.25 -0.83 -1.53
CA GLY A 138 -9.73 -1.68 -0.45
C GLY A 138 -10.47 -2.82 -1.13
N MET A 139 -10.26 -4.05 -0.66
CA MET A 139 -11.25 -5.09 -0.88
C MET A 139 -12.62 -4.44 -0.83
N GLU A 140 -13.39 -4.68 -1.87
CA GLU A 140 -14.82 -4.50 -1.77
C GLU A 140 -15.29 -5.08 -0.41
N ILE A 141 -15.62 -4.20 0.54
CA ILE A 141 -16.71 -4.47 1.47
C ILE A 141 -18.04 -4.27 0.70
N ASN A 142 -18.06 -4.55 -0.61
CA ASN A 142 -19.26 -5.06 -1.26
C ASN A 142 -19.36 -6.53 -0.85
N GLN A 143 -20.07 -6.78 0.25
CA GLN A 143 -20.51 -8.12 0.67
C GLN A 143 -21.32 -8.88 -0.41
N ASN A 144 -21.41 -8.36 -1.63
CA ASN A 144 -22.21 -8.89 -2.72
C ASN A 144 -21.45 -9.26 -4.01
N LYS A 145 -20.11 -9.15 -4.09
CA LYS A 145 -19.40 -9.68 -5.28
C LYS A 145 -17.91 -10.01 -5.16
N GLN A 146 -17.36 -10.23 -3.97
CA GLN A 146 -15.99 -10.71 -3.85
C GLN A 146 -15.83 -12.07 -4.55
N SER A 147 -14.93 -12.15 -5.53
CA SER A 147 -14.68 -13.41 -6.22
C SER A 147 -13.99 -14.39 -5.27
N SER A 148 -14.18 -15.69 -5.47
CA SER A 148 -13.48 -16.69 -4.65
C SER A 148 -11.96 -16.59 -4.77
N HIS A 149 -11.42 -15.90 -5.79
CA HIS A 149 -9.99 -15.65 -5.95
C HIS A 149 -9.52 -14.54 -5.02
N ASP A 150 -10.32 -13.49 -4.86
CA ASP A 150 -10.02 -12.37 -3.97
C ASP A 150 -10.17 -12.78 -2.50
N GLU A 151 -11.17 -13.60 -2.18
CA GLU A 151 -11.34 -14.15 -0.83
C GLU A 151 -10.14 -15.02 -0.41
N VAL A 152 -9.51 -15.74 -1.35
CA VAL A 152 -8.26 -16.47 -1.07
C VAL A 152 -7.11 -15.53 -0.73
N ALA A 153 -6.93 -14.47 -1.52
CA ALA A 153 -5.89 -13.48 -1.29
C ALA A 153 -6.07 -12.84 0.09
N GLN A 154 -7.32 -12.55 0.45
CA GLN A 154 -7.64 -11.93 1.72
C GLN A 154 -7.37 -12.83 2.92
N LEU A 155 -7.88 -14.07 2.91
CA LEU A 155 -7.63 -15.03 3.99
C LEU A 155 -6.14 -15.27 4.22
N PHE A 156 -5.36 -15.28 3.14
CA PHE A 156 -3.91 -15.38 3.19
C PHE A 156 -3.27 -14.13 3.83
N ALA A 157 -3.70 -12.93 3.43
CA ALA A 157 -3.16 -11.67 3.94
C ALA A 157 -3.46 -11.50 5.43
N ASP A 158 -4.70 -11.80 5.85
CA ASP A 158 -5.11 -11.74 7.26
C ASP A 158 -4.26 -12.68 8.13
N SER A 159 -4.11 -13.95 7.72
CA SER A 159 -3.31 -14.94 8.47
C SER A 159 -1.85 -14.49 8.66
N LEU A 160 -1.21 -13.97 7.62
CA LEU A 160 0.17 -13.50 7.71
C LEU A 160 0.30 -12.20 8.53
N THR A 161 -0.70 -11.32 8.46
CA THR A 161 -0.76 -10.10 9.28
C THR A 161 -0.87 -10.44 10.75
N GLU A 162 -1.74 -11.39 11.13
CA GLU A 162 -1.87 -11.90 12.51
C GLU A 162 -0.54 -12.50 13.03
N LYS A 163 0.28 -13.04 12.13
CA LYS A 163 1.61 -13.60 12.42
C LYS A 163 2.73 -12.55 12.40
N ASN A 164 2.41 -11.27 12.25
CA ASN A 164 3.36 -10.14 12.14
C ASN A 164 4.41 -10.36 11.04
N ILE A 165 4.02 -10.99 9.93
CA ILE A 165 4.89 -11.12 8.76
C ILE A 165 4.92 -9.79 8.01
N GLU A 166 6.10 -9.41 7.51
CA GLU A 166 6.32 -8.15 6.82
C GLU A 166 5.40 -7.98 5.60
N ASP A 167 4.74 -6.82 5.48
CA ASP A 167 3.86 -6.47 4.34
C ASP A 167 4.48 -6.80 2.97
N ALA A 168 5.79 -6.57 2.83
CA ALA A 168 6.52 -6.85 1.60
C ALA A 168 6.45 -8.33 1.17
N ILE A 169 6.42 -9.25 2.13
CA ILE A 169 6.29 -10.69 1.88
C ILE A 169 4.84 -11.05 1.55
N ILE A 170 3.88 -10.49 2.31
CA ILE A 170 2.45 -10.67 2.06
C ILE A 170 2.13 -10.28 0.61
N LEU A 171 2.66 -9.15 0.16
CA LEU A 171 2.41 -8.63 -1.19
C LEU A 171 3.09 -9.43 -2.28
N LYS A 172 4.29 -9.97 -2.04
CA LYS A 172 4.88 -10.95 -2.95
C LYS A 172 3.99 -12.19 -3.06
N GLY A 173 3.38 -12.64 -1.96
CA GLY A 173 2.40 -13.72 -1.95
C GLY A 173 1.14 -13.41 -2.77
N ILE A 174 0.56 -12.22 -2.61
CA ILE A 174 -0.61 -11.78 -3.39
C ILE A 174 -0.28 -11.67 -4.88
N LYS A 175 0.89 -11.11 -5.24
CA LYS A 175 1.35 -11.05 -6.64
C LYS A 175 1.53 -12.46 -7.23
N ALA A 176 2.11 -13.37 -6.47
CA ALA A 176 2.27 -14.77 -6.85
C ALA A 176 0.90 -15.45 -7.08
N TRP A 177 -0.07 -15.19 -6.22
CA TRP A 177 -1.44 -15.69 -6.36
C TRP A 177 -2.15 -15.13 -7.60
N LYS A 178 -2.12 -13.81 -7.81
CA LYS A 178 -2.70 -13.16 -8.99
C LYS A 178 -2.11 -13.74 -10.29
N LYS A 179 -0.80 -13.98 -10.33
CA LYS A 179 -0.12 -14.64 -11.46
C LYS A 179 -0.66 -16.05 -11.70
N TYR A 180 -0.77 -16.87 -10.65
CA TYR A 180 -1.33 -18.21 -10.74
C TYR A 180 -2.77 -18.21 -11.28
N CYS A 181 -3.62 -17.32 -10.76
CA CYS A 181 -5.00 -17.18 -11.21
C CYS A 181 -5.10 -16.77 -12.69
N ALA A 182 -4.26 -15.85 -13.16
CA ALA A 182 -4.23 -15.44 -14.56
C ALA A 182 -3.82 -16.58 -15.51
N GLN A 183 -2.92 -17.48 -15.07
CA GLN A 183 -2.42 -18.60 -15.87
C GLN A 183 -3.38 -19.79 -15.89
N VAL A 184 -3.94 -20.14 -14.73
CA VAL A 184 -4.68 -21.41 -14.55
C VAL A 184 -6.20 -21.19 -14.48
N ASN A 185 -6.64 -20.01 -14.07
CA ASN A 185 -8.04 -19.69 -13.77
C ASN A 185 -8.74 -20.79 -12.93
N PRO A 186 -8.26 -21.05 -11.69
CA PRO A 186 -8.72 -22.18 -10.91
C PRO A 186 -10.19 -22.05 -10.51
N ILE A 187 -10.93 -23.17 -10.55
CA ILE A 187 -12.27 -23.24 -9.94
C ILE A 187 -12.09 -23.47 -8.43
N ILE A 188 -12.47 -22.46 -7.64
CA ILE A 188 -12.28 -22.46 -6.19
C ILE A 188 -13.58 -22.85 -5.51
N LYS A 189 -13.62 -24.09 -4.99
CA LYS A 189 -14.77 -24.61 -4.21
C LYS A 189 -14.67 -24.30 -2.71
N ASN A 190 -13.44 -24.14 -2.21
CA ASN A 190 -13.16 -23.82 -0.82
C ASN A 190 -11.92 -22.93 -0.77
N THR A 191 -12.13 -21.67 -0.40
CA THR A 191 -11.13 -20.61 -0.37
C THR A 191 -10.03 -20.88 0.65
N ARG A 192 -10.38 -21.34 1.87
CA ARG A 192 -9.41 -21.71 2.93
C ARG A 192 -8.36 -22.73 2.46
N THR A 193 -8.74 -23.67 1.59
CA THR A 193 -7.80 -24.69 1.09
C THR A 193 -6.75 -24.13 0.13
N TYR A 194 -7.06 -23.06 -0.60
CA TYR A 194 -6.11 -22.36 -1.46
C TYR A 194 -5.31 -21.32 -0.69
N ALA A 195 -5.93 -20.61 0.25
CA ALA A 195 -5.24 -19.67 1.13
C ALA A 195 -4.15 -20.36 1.97
N CYS A 196 -4.48 -21.51 2.58
CA CYS A 196 -3.51 -22.32 3.32
C CYS A 196 -2.36 -22.82 2.43
N ALA A 197 -2.66 -23.23 1.19
CA ALA A 197 -1.64 -23.70 0.24
C ALA A 197 -0.73 -22.57 -0.25
N LEU A 198 -1.29 -21.38 -0.47
CA LEU A 198 -0.55 -20.16 -0.82
C LEU A 198 0.35 -19.72 0.34
N GLU A 199 -0.16 -19.76 1.58
CA GLU A 199 0.66 -19.48 2.75
C GLU A 199 1.81 -20.46 2.87
N TYR A 200 1.56 -21.76 2.70
CA TYR A 200 2.62 -22.76 2.71
C TYR A 200 3.67 -22.50 1.62
N TYR A 201 3.24 -22.07 0.42
CA TYR A 201 4.14 -21.64 -0.65
C TYR A 201 5.01 -20.45 -0.21
N VAL A 202 4.41 -19.40 0.34
CA VAL A 202 5.15 -18.21 0.78
C VAL A 202 6.14 -18.55 1.89
N GLN A 203 5.70 -19.31 2.89
CA GLN A 203 6.55 -19.74 4.00
C GLN A 203 7.73 -20.59 3.51
N LYS A 204 7.51 -21.52 2.58
CA LYS A 204 8.58 -22.39 2.08
C LYS A 204 9.49 -21.75 1.04
N VAL A 205 8.96 -20.92 0.15
CA VAL A 205 9.67 -20.46 -1.06
C VAL A 205 10.15 -19.02 -0.94
N LEU A 206 9.40 -18.16 -0.23
CA LEU A 206 9.77 -16.75 -0.10
C LEU A 206 10.46 -16.44 1.23
N LEU A 207 10.18 -17.21 2.28
CA LEU A 207 10.73 -17.03 3.62
C LEU A 207 11.77 -18.10 4.02
N ASP A 208 12.00 -19.10 3.18
CA ASP A 208 12.88 -20.25 3.47
C ASP A 208 12.62 -20.89 4.86
N ASN A 209 11.35 -20.90 5.29
CA ASN A 209 10.96 -21.42 6.60
C ASN A 209 10.86 -22.96 6.56
N ASP A 210 11.98 -23.62 6.87
CA ASP A 210 12.02 -25.08 6.83
C ASP A 210 11.23 -25.77 7.96
N GLY A 211 10.96 -25.06 9.05
CA GLY A 211 10.22 -25.58 10.21
C GLY A 211 8.71 -25.71 10.00
N ILE A 212 8.13 -24.95 9.07
CA ILE A 212 6.68 -25.00 8.83
C ILE A 212 6.27 -26.27 8.11
N THR A 213 5.15 -26.87 8.53
CA THR A 213 4.61 -28.08 7.91
C THR A 213 3.21 -27.85 7.35
N GLN A 214 2.86 -28.59 6.28
CA GLN A 214 1.49 -28.57 5.73
C GLN A 214 0.46 -29.03 6.77
N ASP A 215 0.83 -29.91 7.70
CA ASP A 215 -0.08 -30.39 8.74
C ASP A 215 -0.44 -29.30 9.75
N GLN A 216 0.55 -28.49 10.12
CA GLN A 216 0.36 -27.36 11.02
C GLN A 216 -0.58 -26.32 10.41
N LEU A 217 -0.29 -25.83 9.20
CA LEU A 217 -1.14 -24.84 8.54
C LEU A 217 -2.54 -25.38 8.23
N ALA A 218 -2.66 -26.67 7.88
CA ALA A 218 -3.96 -27.28 7.64
C ALA A 218 -4.87 -27.23 8.88
N LYS A 219 -4.30 -27.39 10.09
CA LYS A 219 -5.04 -27.24 11.35
C LYS A 219 -5.47 -25.81 11.61
N GLU A 220 -4.59 -24.84 11.36
CA GLU A 220 -4.88 -23.41 11.54
C GLU A 220 -6.04 -22.94 10.65
N TYR A 221 -6.11 -23.46 9.42
CA TYR A 221 -7.16 -23.12 8.46
C TYR A 221 -8.40 -24.03 8.53
N ASP A 222 -8.41 -25.03 9.41
CA ASP A 222 -9.46 -26.06 9.52
C ASP A 222 -9.74 -26.77 8.16
N VAL A 223 -8.67 -27.28 7.54
CA VAL A 223 -8.71 -27.98 6.24
C VAL A 223 -7.90 -29.27 6.27
N SER A 224 -8.09 -30.13 5.26
CA SER A 224 -7.31 -31.37 5.16
C SER A 224 -5.91 -31.11 4.59
N LYS A 225 -4.89 -31.70 5.24
CA LYS A 225 -3.49 -31.68 4.77
C LYS A 225 -3.35 -32.16 3.32
N ASN A 226 -4.12 -33.16 2.91
CA ASN A 226 -4.06 -33.70 1.55
C ASN A 226 -4.51 -32.66 0.51
N THR A 227 -5.53 -31.87 0.82
CA THR A 227 -6.00 -30.79 -0.05
C THR A 227 -4.96 -29.68 -0.16
N VAL A 228 -4.36 -29.28 0.97
CA VAL A 228 -3.27 -28.30 1.01
C VAL A 228 -2.09 -28.77 0.16
N SER A 229 -1.67 -30.03 0.33
CA SER A 229 -0.58 -30.62 -0.45
C SER A 229 -0.84 -30.59 -1.96
N THR A 230 -2.08 -30.89 -2.35
CA THR A 230 -2.49 -30.91 -3.76
C THR A 230 -2.50 -29.51 -4.36
N ASN A 231 -3.11 -28.54 -3.67
CA ASN A 231 -3.18 -27.16 -4.14
C ASN A 231 -1.80 -26.50 -4.14
N TYR A 232 -0.97 -26.76 -3.13
CA TYR A 232 0.42 -26.28 -3.09
C TYR A 232 1.21 -26.74 -4.31
N ARG A 233 1.12 -28.03 -4.69
CA ARG A 233 1.82 -28.52 -5.88
C ARG A 233 1.37 -27.81 -7.16
N LYS A 234 0.08 -27.51 -7.30
CA LYS A 234 -0.43 -26.75 -8.45
C LYS A 234 0.17 -25.34 -8.47
N ILE A 235 0.11 -24.63 -7.34
CA ILE A 235 0.66 -23.28 -7.20
C ILE A 235 2.16 -23.28 -7.49
N TYR A 236 2.91 -24.18 -6.84
CA TYR A 236 4.35 -24.28 -6.98
C TYR A 236 4.81 -24.58 -8.41
N ASN A 237 4.15 -25.52 -9.10
CA ASN A 237 4.56 -25.92 -10.44
C ASN A 237 4.39 -24.81 -11.48
N GLU A 238 3.38 -23.95 -11.31
CA GLU A 238 3.09 -22.85 -12.25
C GLU A 238 3.90 -21.59 -11.94
N LEU A 239 4.35 -21.43 -10.69
CA LEU A 239 5.07 -20.24 -10.24
C LEU A 239 6.59 -20.41 -10.17
N LYS A 240 7.09 -21.64 -10.32
CA LYS A 240 8.53 -21.94 -10.41
C LYS A 240 9.19 -21.27 -11.62
#